data_AF-A0A1S3WUS0-F1
#
_entry.id   AF-A0A1S3WUS0-F1
#
_cell.length_a   1.000
_cell.length_b   1.000
_cell.length_c   1.000
_cell.angle_alpha   90.00
_cell.angle_beta   90.00
_cell.angle_gamma   90.00
#
_symmetry.space_group_name_H-M   'P 1'
#
loop_
_entity.id
_entity.type
_entity.pdbx_description
1 polymer ?
#
loop_
_entity_poly.entity_id
_entity_poly.type
_entity_poly.pdbx_seq_one_letter_code
_entity_poly.pdbx_strand_id
1 'polypeptide(L)'
;MAQGLIEVERKFFPGPEIEERLQELGGILEHRVSFRDIYYDTAELSLMRADHWLRLREGSGWEFKCPGAPGVSGPHNKYVEVTAEPAVVARLCVLVQEKAPAKLLVYLQRFRPQDYLRLLEVNDFREMPQGTQQPG
;
A
#
# COMPACT_ATOMS: atom_id res chain seq x y z
N MET A 1 9.87 -23.45 8.33
CA MET A 1 8.97 -22.46 7.71
C MET A 1 9.10 -21.17 8.51
N ALA A 2 9.80 -20.16 8.00
CA ALA A 2 9.87 -18.86 8.68
C ALA A 2 8.50 -18.18 8.55
N GLN A 3 7.73 -18.18 9.64
CA GLN A 3 6.45 -17.48 9.71
C GLN A 3 6.75 -15.98 9.76
N GLY A 4 6.39 -15.25 8.71
CA GLY A 4 6.56 -13.80 8.66
C GLY A 4 5.80 -13.12 9.81
N LEU A 5 6.39 -12.06 10.37
CA LEU A 5 5.75 -11.23 11.37
C LEU A 5 4.61 -10.43 10.72
N ILE A 6 3.54 -10.24 11.48
CA ILE A 6 2.36 -9.46 11.05
C ILE A 6 2.44 -8.12 11.78
N GLU A 7 2.48 -7.04 11.01
CA GLU A 7 2.34 -5.68 11.54
C GLU A 7 0.85 -5.29 11.54
N VAL A 8 0.39 -4.74 12.67
CA VAL A 8 -0.95 -4.15 12.80
C VAL A 8 -0.79 -2.66 13.10
N GLU A 9 -1.25 -1.80 12.20
CA GLU A 9 -1.10 -0.34 12.33
C GLU A 9 -2.43 0.40 12.18
N ARG A 10 -2.50 1.58 12.81
CA ARG A 10 -3.56 2.58 12.57
C ARG A 10 -2.93 3.97 12.48
N LYS A 11 -3.03 4.58 11.30
CA LYS A 11 -2.54 5.95 11.07
C LYS A 11 -3.48 6.97 11.70
N PHE A 12 -2.91 8.03 12.26
CA PHE A 12 -3.63 9.16 12.85
C PHE A 12 -2.88 10.47 12.61
N PHE A 13 -3.54 11.60 12.80
CA PHE A 13 -2.92 12.92 12.72
C PHE A 13 -2.48 13.37 14.12
N PRO A 14 -1.18 13.55 14.39
CA PRO A 14 -0.72 14.04 15.67
C PRO A 14 -1.08 15.52 15.85
N GLY A 15 -1.62 15.87 17.02
CA GLY A 15 -1.70 17.25 17.48
C GLY A 15 -0.37 17.75 18.06
N PRO A 16 -0.22 19.06 18.31
CA PRO A 16 1.03 19.63 18.84
C PRO A 16 1.44 19.06 20.21
N GLU A 17 0.47 18.63 21.01
CA GLU A 17 0.67 18.10 22.38
C GLU A 17 0.88 16.57 22.41
N ILE A 18 1.02 15.91 21.25
CA ILE A 18 1.03 14.44 21.20
C ILE A 18 2.20 13.83 21.99
N GLU A 19 3.38 14.46 21.93
CA GLU A 19 4.58 13.94 22.60
C GLU A 19 4.44 14.03 24.12
N GLU A 20 3.92 15.15 24.64
CA GLU A 20 3.63 15.35 26.07
C GLU A 20 2.59 14.35 26.56
N ARG A 21 1.50 14.20 25.81
CA ARG A 21 0.43 13.27 26.17
C ARG A 21 0.90 11.82 26.21
N LEU A 22 1.79 11.41 25.30
CA LEU A 22 2.38 10.07 25.32
C LEU A 22 3.22 9.86 26.58
N GLN A 23 4.00 10.86 27.01
CA GLN A 23 4.81 10.79 28.22
C GLN A 23 3.96 10.70 29.50
N GLU A 24 2.89 11.50 29.60
CA GLU A 24 1.94 11.44 30.74
C GLU A 24 1.30 10.06 30.91
N LEU A 25 1.07 9.36 29.81
CA LEU A 25 0.51 8.00 29.79
C LEU A 25 1.58 6.91 30.02
N GLY A 26 2.83 7.29 30.29
CA GLY A 26 3.94 6.37 30.53
C GLY A 26 4.66 5.89 29.26
N GLY A 27 4.38 6.51 28.11
CA GLY A 27 5.11 6.26 26.87
C GLY A 27 6.57 6.74 26.97
N ILE A 28 7.49 5.91 26.51
CA ILE A 28 8.93 6.22 26.48
C ILE A 28 9.33 6.44 25.04
N LEU A 29 10.07 7.52 24.77
CA LEU A 29 10.70 7.73 23.47
C LEU A 29 11.81 6.69 23.30
N GLU A 30 11.52 5.63 22.53
CA GLU A 30 12.48 4.56 22.27
C GLU A 30 13.65 5.07 21.43
N HIS A 31 13.36 5.65 20.26
CA HIS A 31 14.35 6.20 19.33
C HIS A 31 13.82 7.42 18.57
N ARG A 32 14.73 8.30 18.12
CA ARG A 32 14.48 9.34 17.13
C ARG A 32 15.41 9.11 15.95
N VAL A 33 14.82 8.81 14.79
CA VAL A 33 15.56 8.49 13.58
C VAL A 33 15.08 9.33 12.41
N SER A 34 16.01 9.67 11.51
CA SER A 34 15.71 10.24 10.20
C SER A 34 16.13 9.20 9.16
N PHE A 35 15.24 8.88 8.24
CA PHE A 35 15.51 7.95 7.15
C PHE A 35 14.84 8.43 5.86
N ARG A 36 15.31 7.87 4.75
CA ARG A 36 14.73 8.09 3.42
C ARG A 36 14.25 6.78 2.84
N ASP A 37 13.02 6.78 2.37
CA ASP A 37 12.44 5.69 1.59
C ASP A 37 12.40 6.08 0.11
N ILE A 38 12.80 5.16 -0.76
CA ILE A 38 12.59 5.24 -2.21
C ILE A 38 11.56 4.18 -2.58
N TYR A 39 10.39 4.61 -3.06
CA TYR A 39 9.31 3.71 -3.46
C TYR A 39 9.39 3.37 -4.93
N TYR A 40 9.11 2.10 -5.25
CA TYR A 40 9.15 1.58 -6.61
C TYR A 40 7.79 0.97 -6.98
N ASP A 41 7.38 1.17 -8.22
CA ASP A 41 6.18 0.59 -8.79
C ASP A 41 6.33 0.49 -10.33
N THR A 42 5.37 -0.14 -11.00
CA THR A 42 5.24 -0.07 -12.46
C THR A 42 4.69 1.29 -12.88
N ALA A 43 4.78 1.63 -14.18
CA ALA A 43 4.23 2.88 -14.70
C ALA A 43 2.71 3.00 -14.46
N GLU A 44 2.02 1.86 -14.40
CA GLU A 44 0.58 1.74 -14.14
C GLU A 44 0.24 1.77 -12.65
N LEU A 45 1.25 1.82 -11.78
CA LEU A 45 1.13 1.77 -10.31
C LEU A 45 0.56 0.43 -9.80
N SER A 46 0.91 -0.68 -10.46
CA SER A 46 0.31 -2.00 -10.23
C SER A 46 0.44 -2.52 -8.79
N LEU A 47 1.59 -2.29 -8.13
CA LEU A 47 1.81 -2.75 -6.76
C LEU A 47 0.93 -1.97 -5.80
N MET A 48 0.98 -0.64 -5.90
CA MET A 48 0.12 0.20 -5.11
C MET A 48 -1.31 -0.22 -5.34
N ARG A 49 -1.69 -0.47 -6.61
CA ARG A 49 -2.99 -0.98 -7.07
C ARG A 49 -3.50 -2.24 -6.37
N ALA A 50 -2.60 -3.12 -5.99
CA ALA A 50 -2.91 -4.32 -5.24
C ALA A 50 -2.76 -4.15 -3.71
N ASP A 51 -2.63 -2.93 -3.17
CA ASP A 51 -2.26 -2.64 -1.77
C ASP A 51 -0.91 -3.24 -1.36
N HIS A 52 0.04 -3.26 -2.30
CA HIS A 52 1.43 -3.66 -2.09
C HIS A 52 2.37 -2.46 -2.12
N TRP A 53 3.47 -2.53 -1.36
CA TRP A 53 4.39 -1.43 -1.16
C TRP A 53 5.82 -1.95 -1.23
N LEU A 54 6.53 -1.64 -2.31
CA LEU A 54 7.96 -1.93 -2.46
C LEU A 54 8.76 -0.66 -2.20
N ARG A 55 9.72 -0.73 -1.27
CA ARG A 55 10.62 0.38 -0.99
C ARG A 55 12.04 -0.09 -0.72
N LEU A 56 12.99 0.79 -1.02
CA LEU A 56 14.36 0.73 -0.53
C LEU A 56 14.50 1.75 0.60
N ARG A 57 14.78 1.27 1.82
CA ARG A 57 15.00 2.12 2.99
C ARG A 57 16.49 2.34 3.21
N GLU A 58 16.88 3.61 3.30
CA GLU A 58 18.25 3.99 3.60
C GLU A 58 18.72 3.37 4.93
N GLY A 59 19.85 2.67 4.89
CA GLY A 59 20.43 1.99 6.06
C GLY A 59 19.79 0.63 6.41
N SER A 60 18.67 0.23 5.79
CA SER A 60 17.99 -1.04 6.10
C SER A 60 17.84 -1.99 4.90
N GLY A 61 17.85 -1.48 3.66
CA GLY A 61 17.68 -2.29 2.46
C GLY A 61 16.24 -2.42 1.97
N TRP A 62 15.93 -3.49 1.24
CA TRP A 62 14.64 -3.71 0.58
C TRP A 62 13.55 -4.15 1.56
N GLU A 63 12.37 -3.56 1.42
CA GLU A 63 11.19 -3.92 2.20
C GLU A 63 9.97 -4.01 1.28
N PHE A 64 9.23 -5.11 1.40
CA PHE A 64 8.00 -5.35 0.67
C PHE A 64 6.84 -5.59 1.64
N LYS A 65 5.85 -4.68 1.65
CA LYS A 65 4.60 -4.88 2.37
C LYS A 65 3.54 -5.40 1.42
N CYS A 66 2.85 -6.44 1.84
CA CYS A 66 1.73 -7.03 1.10
C CYS A 66 0.55 -7.31 2.03
N PRO A 67 -0.69 -7.32 1.52
CA PRO A 67 -1.85 -7.71 2.30
C PRO A 67 -1.70 -9.13 2.85
N GLY A 68 -2.34 -9.40 3.98
CA GLY A 68 -2.47 -10.77 4.50
C GLY A 68 -3.30 -11.67 3.59
N ALA A 69 -3.57 -12.91 4.04
CA ALA A 69 -4.32 -13.90 3.27
C ALA A 69 -5.64 -13.35 2.68
N PRO A 70 -5.97 -13.70 1.42
CA PRO A 70 -7.18 -13.22 0.75
C PRO A 70 -8.43 -13.63 1.53
N GLY A 71 -9.38 -12.70 1.68
CA GLY A 71 -10.66 -12.93 2.36
C GLY A 71 -10.81 -12.27 3.74
N VAL A 72 -9.75 -11.68 4.30
CA VAL A 72 -9.88 -10.84 5.51
C VAL A 72 -10.21 -9.41 5.06
N SER A 73 -11.50 -9.11 4.98
CA SER A 73 -12.00 -7.76 4.75
C SER A 73 -11.72 -6.89 5.98
N GLY A 74 -10.77 -5.98 5.84
CA GLY A 74 -10.47 -4.94 6.82
C GLY A 74 -9.62 -3.85 6.16
N PRO A 75 -9.97 -2.57 6.31
CA PRO A 75 -9.22 -1.49 5.66
C PRO A 75 -7.81 -1.43 6.25
N HIS A 76 -6.80 -1.68 5.41
CA HIS A 76 -5.47 -1.07 5.52
C HIS A 76 -4.72 -1.21 6.86
N ASN A 77 -5.00 -2.25 7.63
CA ASN A 77 -4.56 -2.37 9.02
C ASN A 77 -3.67 -3.58 9.29
N LYS A 78 -3.41 -4.43 8.28
CA LYS A 78 -2.63 -5.65 8.44
C LYS A 78 -1.78 -5.94 7.21
N TYR A 79 -0.46 -5.93 7.42
CA TYR A 79 0.51 -6.22 6.36
C TYR A 79 1.45 -7.34 6.79
N VAL A 80 1.82 -8.18 5.81
CA VAL A 80 2.97 -9.07 5.93
C VAL A 80 4.17 -8.30 5.38
N GLU A 81 5.18 -8.12 6.24
CA GLU A 81 6.44 -7.49 5.85
C GLU A 81 7.47 -8.54 5.43
N VAL A 82 8.11 -8.31 4.28
CA VAL A 82 9.14 -9.18 3.73
C VAL A 82 10.36 -8.35 3.42
N THR A 83 11.49 -8.71 4.06
CA THR A 83 12.75 -7.97 3.97
C THR A 83 13.88 -8.78 3.33
N ALA A 84 13.77 -10.11 3.33
CA ALA A 84 14.72 -10.97 2.64
C ALA A 84 14.56 -10.83 1.12
N GLU A 85 15.59 -10.33 0.43
CA GLU A 85 15.53 -10.04 -1.02
C GLU A 85 15.01 -11.21 -1.89
N PRO A 86 15.43 -12.48 -1.70
CA PRO A 86 14.88 -13.59 -2.48
C PRO A 86 13.37 -13.76 -2.31
N ALA A 87 12.85 -13.49 -1.10
CA ALA A 87 11.43 -13.57 -0.82
C ALA A 87 10.66 -12.35 -1.36
N VAL A 88 11.29 -11.18 -1.43
CA VAL A 88 10.76 -9.99 -2.11
C VAL A 88 10.58 -10.28 -3.60
N VAL A 89 11.64 -10.79 -4.26
CA VAL A 89 11.59 -11.16 -5.69
C VAL A 89 10.49 -12.19 -5.95
N ALA A 90 10.44 -13.26 -5.15
CA ALA A 90 9.43 -14.31 -5.31
C ALA A 90 7.99 -13.79 -5.24
N ARG A 91 7.70 -12.81 -4.36
CA ARG A 91 6.36 -12.22 -4.24
C ARG A 91 6.02 -11.27 -5.39
N LEU A 92 6.99 -10.49 -5.87
CA LEU A 92 6.78 -9.58 -6.99
C LEU A 92 6.43 -10.34 -8.28
N CYS A 93 7.06 -11.49 -8.53
CA CYS A 93 6.75 -12.33 -9.69
C CYS A 93 5.29 -12.81 -9.76
N VAL A 94 4.59 -12.89 -8.63
CA VAL A 94 3.20 -13.41 -8.54
C VAL A 94 2.16 -12.33 -8.84
N LEU A 95 2.49 -11.04 -8.75
CA LEU A 95 1.52 -9.94 -8.63
C LEU A 95 1.09 -9.24 -9.93
N VAL A 96 1.47 -9.75 -11.10
CA VAL A 96 1.24 -9.06 -12.39
C VAL A 96 -0.24 -9.15 -12.88
N GLN A 97 -1.23 -9.28 -11.98
CA GLN A 97 -2.65 -9.28 -12.34
C GLN A 97 -3.56 -8.48 -11.37
N GLU A 98 -4.04 -7.36 -11.90
CA GLU A 98 -5.34 -6.66 -11.68
C GLU A 98 -5.70 -5.80 -10.44
N LYS A 99 -6.52 -4.78 -10.80
CA LYS A 99 -7.30 -3.72 -10.10
C LYS A 99 -6.62 -2.80 -9.09
N ALA A 100 -7.14 -1.57 -9.03
CA ALA A 100 -6.63 -0.43 -8.25
C ALA A 100 -7.07 -0.43 -6.78
N PRO A 101 -6.28 0.18 -5.87
CA PRO A 101 -6.34 -0.02 -4.43
C PRO A 101 -7.08 1.15 -3.76
N ALA A 102 -7.70 0.91 -2.62
CA ALA A 102 -8.34 2.01 -1.90
C ALA A 102 -7.35 3.11 -1.44
N LYS A 103 -6.08 2.79 -1.10
CA LYS A 103 -5.09 3.79 -0.64
C LYS A 103 -4.64 4.78 -1.72
N LEU A 104 -4.40 4.31 -2.93
CA LEU A 104 -4.10 5.19 -4.07
C LEU A 104 -5.29 6.08 -4.36
N LEU A 105 -6.50 5.53 -4.34
CA LEU A 105 -7.72 6.30 -4.58
C LEU A 105 -7.86 7.42 -3.54
N VAL A 106 -7.67 7.13 -2.25
CA VAL A 106 -7.73 8.14 -1.18
C VAL A 106 -6.63 9.20 -1.33
N TYR A 107 -5.38 8.80 -1.58
CA TYR A 107 -4.28 9.74 -1.78
C TYR A 107 -4.50 10.63 -3.00
N LEU A 108 -4.86 10.06 -4.16
CA LEU A 108 -5.11 10.83 -5.37
C LEU A 108 -6.31 11.75 -5.20
N GLN A 109 -7.41 11.27 -4.61
CA GLN A 109 -8.58 12.10 -4.37
C GLN A 109 -8.26 13.33 -3.50
N ARG A 110 -7.41 13.14 -2.47
CA ARG A 110 -7.09 14.21 -1.50
C ARG A 110 -5.99 15.15 -1.98
N PHE A 111 -4.95 14.62 -2.64
CA PHE A 111 -3.71 15.33 -2.90
C PHE A 111 -3.35 15.48 -4.39
N ARG A 112 -3.97 14.71 -5.29
CA ARG A 112 -3.70 14.71 -6.74
C ARG A 112 -4.99 14.52 -7.58
N PRO A 113 -6.00 15.41 -7.44
CA PRO A 113 -7.35 15.15 -7.93
C PRO A 113 -7.46 15.03 -9.47
N GLN A 114 -6.57 15.68 -10.25
CA GLN A 114 -6.55 15.52 -11.71
C GLN A 114 -6.04 14.14 -12.15
N ASP A 115 -5.12 13.56 -11.37
CA ASP A 115 -4.62 12.21 -11.60
C ASP A 115 -5.66 11.16 -11.15
N TYR A 116 -6.45 11.47 -10.10
CA TYR A 116 -7.61 10.68 -9.68
C TYR A 116 -8.68 10.57 -10.78
N LEU A 117 -9.06 11.69 -11.40
CA LEU A 117 -10.08 11.70 -12.46
C LEU A 117 -9.64 10.89 -13.69
N ARG A 118 -8.39 11.04 -14.14
CA ARG A 118 -7.83 10.22 -15.23
C ARG A 118 -7.81 8.72 -14.91
N LEU A 119 -7.55 8.36 -13.64
CA LEU A 119 -7.60 6.97 -13.21
C LEU A 119 -9.03 6.40 -13.28
N LEU A 120 -10.05 7.20 -12.96
CA LEU A 120 -11.45 6.80 -13.09
C LEU A 120 -11.86 6.62 -14.56
N GLU A 121 -11.49 7.55 -15.44
CA GLU A 121 -11.74 7.43 -16.89
C GLU A 121 -11.17 6.13 -17.47
N VAL A 122 -9.91 5.80 -17.15
CA VAL A 122 -9.25 4.57 -17.63
C VAL A 122 -9.91 3.29 -17.09
N ASN A 123 -10.53 3.34 -15.91
CA ASN A 123 -11.26 2.21 -15.34
C ASN A 123 -12.68 2.08 -15.94
N ASP A 124 -13.37 3.19 -16.22
CA ASP A 124 -14.69 3.20 -16.89
C ASP A 124 -14.61 2.61 -18.31
N PHE A 125 -13.50 2.84 -19.05
CA PHE A 125 -13.28 2.23 -20.37
C PHE A 125 -13.16 0.69 -20.35
N ARG A 126 -12.92 0.08 -19.18
CA ARG A 126 -12.86 -1.39 -19.03
C ARG A 126 -14.21 -2.03 -18.68
N GLU A 127 -15.24 -1.22 -18.38
CA GLU A 127 -16.60 -1.69 -18.05
C GLU A 127 -17.63 -1.39 -19.17
N MET A 128 -17.20 -1.15 -20.41
CA MET A 128 -18.11 -1.17 -21.55
C MET A 128 -18.58 -2.61 -21.81
N PRO A 129 -19.90 -2.92 -21.76
CA PRO A 129 -20.40 -4.22 -22.19
C PRO A 129 -20.03 -4.41 -23.65
N GLN A 130 -19.39 -5.54 -23.99
CA GLN A 130 -19.29 -5.96 -25.38
C GLN A 130 -20.73 -6.06 -25.91
N GLY A 131 -21.07 -5.16 -26.83
CA GLY A 131 -22.39 -5.08 -27.43
C GLY A 131 -22.82 -6.45 -27.92
N THR A 132 -23.95 -6.91 -27.39
CA THR A 132 -24.63 -8.12 -27.82
C THR A 132 -24.84 -8.07 -29.33
N GLN A 133 -24.30 -9.03 -30.07
CA GLN A 133 -24.76 -9.29 -31.44
C GLN A 133 -26.26 -9.60 -31.36
N GLN A 134 -27.08 -8.74 -31.97
CA GLN A 134 -28.49 -9.03 -32.24
C GLN A 134 -28.56 -9.92 -33.50
N PRO A 135 -29.28 -11.04 -33.49
CA PRO A 135 -29.65 -11.74 -34.71
C PRO A 135 -30.90 -11.08 -35.31
N GLY A 136 -30.84 -10.78 -36.61
CA GLY A 136 -31.96 -10.23 -37.39
C GLY A 136 -31.52 -9.82 -38.79
#